data_AF-A0A7X6P9F8-F1
#
_entry.id   AF-A0A7X6P9F8-F1
#
_cell.length_a   1.000
_cell.length_b   1.000
_cell.length_c   1.000
_cell.angle_alpha   90.00
_cell.angle_beta   90.00
_cell.angle_gamma   90.00
#
_symmetry.space_group_name_H-M   'P 1'
#
loop_
_entity.id
_entity.type
_entity.pdbx_description
1 polymer ?
#
loop_
_entity_poly.entity_id
_entity_poly.type
_entity_poly.pdbx_seq_one_letter_code
_entity_poly.pdbx_strand_id
1 'polypeptide(L)' 'MEHYAEVVDQICSKNETINATIKKTEMYLHKQLCSGAPVEQFSDHYALLDTEEGRLSGLNEALNILQSQLLKYKSGQ' A
#
# COMPACT_ATOMS: atom_id res chain seq x y z
N MET A 1 -1.64 13.60 21.14
CA MET A 1 -2.55 12.59 20.57
C MET A 1 -3.12 13.04 19.23
N GLU A 2 -3.53 14.30 19.05
CA GLU A 2 -4.06 14.80 17.77
C GLU A 2 -3.10 14.61 16.58
N HIS A 3 -1.82 14.97 16.74
CA HIS A 3 -0.81 14.75 15.69
C HIS A 3 -0.63 13.26 15.33
N TYR A 4 -0.83 12.35 16.29
CA TYR A 4 -0.75 10.92 16.01
C TYR A 4 -1.95 10.43 15.21
N ALA A 5 -3.15 10.88 15.57
CA ALA A 5 -4.37 10.56 14.83
C ALA A 5 -4.27 11.07 13.38
N GLU A 6 -3.79 12.29 13.18
CA GLU A 6 -3.58 12.87 11.86
C GLU A 6 -2.61 12.05 11.00
N VAL A 7 -1.48 11.62 11.57
CA VAL A 7 -0.50 10.80 10.84
C VAL A 7 -1.07 9.42 10.50
N VAL A 8 -1.82 8.80 11.41
CA VAL A 8 -2.50 7.52 11.14
C VAL A 8 -3.53 7.68 10.02
N ASP A 9 -4.35 8.73 10.05
CA ASP A 9 -5.35 9.00 9.01
C ASP A 9 -4.69 9.21 7.64
N GLN A 10 -3.57 9.94 7.58
CA GLN A 10 -2.80 10.12 6.36
C GLN A 10 -2.23 8.80 5.82
N ILE A 11 -1.74 7.90 6.70
CA ILE A 11 -1.24 6.59 6.30
C ILE A 11 -2.39 5.71 5.78
N CYS A 12 -3.53 5.70 6.48
CA CYS A 12 -4.73 4.97 6.06
C CYS A 12 -5.22 5.43 4.69
N SER A 13 -5.32 6.73 4.46
CA SER A 13 -5.73 7.30 3.16
C SER A 13 -4.78 6.93 2.02
N LYS A 14 -3.46 6.92 2.28
CA LYS A 14 -2.45 6.46 1.32
C LYS A 14 -2.60 4.96 1.03
N ASN A 15 -2.81 4.14 2.05
CA ASN A 15 -3.03 2.70 1.88
C ASN A 15 -4.27 2.41 1.02
N GLU A 16 -5.38 3.11 1.24
CA GLU A 16 -6.58 2.98 0.41
C GLU A 16 -6.32 3.30 -1.06
N THR A 17 -5.56 4.38 -1.32
CA THR A 17 -5.21 4.81 -2.68
C THR A 17 -4.30 3.80 -3.38
N ILE A 18 -3.31 3.27 -2.68
CA ILE A 18 -2.37 2.25 -3.20
C ILE A 18 -3.14 0.97 -3.51
N ASN A 19 -3.98 0.49 -2.59
CA ASN A 19 -4.81 -0.72 -2.79
C ASN A 19 -5.75 -0.57 -4.00
N ALA A 20 -6.35 0.60 -4.18
CA ALA A 20 -7.19 0.87 -5.34
C ALA A 20 -6.39 0.82 -6.65
N THR A 21 -5.14 1.31 -6.63
CA THR A 21 -4.23 1.31 -7.79
C THR A 21 -3.78 -0.10 -8.15
N ILE A 22 -3.38 -0.90 -7.16
CA ILE A 22 -3.03 -2.33 -7.33
C ILE A 22 -4.20 -3.06 -7.97
N LYS A 23 -5.38 -3.01 -7.35
CA LYS A 23 -6.57 -3.73 -7.82
C LYS A 23 -6.98 -3.35 -9.25
N LYS A 24 -6.88 -2.06 -9.59
CA LYS A 24 -7.17 -1.57 -10.95
C LYS A 24 -6.19 -2.14 -11.96
N THR A 25 -4.90 -2.19 -11.60
CA THR A 25 -3.82 -2.69 -12.45
C THR A 25 -3.93 -4.21 -12.64
N GLU A 26 -4.19 -4.96 -11.57
CA GLU A 26 -4.45 -6.41 -11.64
C GLU A 26 -5.65 -6.73 -12.53
N MET A 27 -6.76 -5.99 -12.38
CA MET A 27 -7.96 -6.20 -13.20
C MET A 27 -7.70 -5.90 -14.68
N TYR A 28 -6.91 -4.86 -14.97
CA TYR A 28 -6.49 -4.57 -16.34
C TYR A 28 -5.66 -5.72 -16.91
N LEU A 29 -4.64 -6.17 -16.18
CA LEU A 29 -3.77 -7.27 -16.61
C LEU A 29 -4.56 -8.55 -16.84
N HIS A 30 -5.44 -8.92 -15.91
CA HIS A 30 -6.31 -10.08 -16.06
C HIS A 30 -7.13 -10.01 -17.36
N LYS A 31 -7.76 -8.87 -17.64
CA LYS A 31 -8.53 -8.68 -18.87
C LYS A 31 -7.68 -8.83 -20.13
N GLN A 32 -6.49 -8.24 -20.15
CA GLN A 32 -5.60 -8.30 -21.32
C GLN A 32 -5.07 -9.71 -21.55
N LEU A 33 -4.64 -10.40 -20.50
CA LEU A 33 -4.16 -11.79 -20.58
C LEU A 33 -5.27 -12.73 -21.07
N CYS A 34 -6.49 -12.58 -20.57
CA CYS A 34 -7.64 -13.33 -21.05
C CYS A 34 -7.99 -13.03 -22.52
N SER A 35 -7.61 -11.87 -23.04
CA SER A 35 -7.79 -11.52 -24.46
C SER A 35 -6.71 -12.09 -25.38
N GLY A 36 -5.70 -12.78 -24.82
CA GLY A 36 -4.60 -13.37 -25.57
C GLY A 36 -3.45 -12.39 -25.86
N ALA A 37 -3.41 -11.26 -25.17
CA ALA A 37 -2.33 -10.30 -25.33
C ALA A 37 -1.00 -10.87 -24.79
N PRO A 38 0.14 -10.64 -25.47
CA PRO A 38 1.44 -11.16 -25.04
C PRO A 38 1.89 -10.58 -23.69
N VAL A 39 2.40 -11.44 -22.80
CA VAL A 39 2.80 -11.08 -21.44
C VAL A 39 3.93 -10.04 -21.44
N GLU A 40 4.79 -10.07 -22.47
CA GLU A 40 5.94 -9.19 -22.64
C GLU A 40 5.54 -7.71 -22.74
N GLN A 41 4.29 -7.41 -23.09
CA GLN A 41 3.78 -6.04 -23.19
C GLN A 41 3.41 -5.42 -21.83
N PHE A 42 3.49 -6.21 -20.75
CA PHE A 42 3.00 -5.82 -19.42
C PHE A 42 4.11 -5.58 -18.39
N SER A 43 5.38 -5.54 -18.80
CA SER A 43 6.53 -5.30 -17.90
C SER A 43 6.31 -4.09 -16.99
N ASP A 44 5.82 -2.99 -17.55
CA ASP A 44 5.64 -1.73 -16.82
C ASP A 44 4.52 -1.83 -15.78
N HIS A 45 3.50 -2.64 -16.06
CA HIS A 45 2.39 -2.87 -15.13
C HIS A 45 2.83 -3.77 -13.97
N TYR A 46 3.67 -4.78 -14.23
CA TYR A 46 4.28 -5.58 -13.18
C TYR A 46 5.26 -4.78 -12.32
N ALA A 47 6.07 -3.91 -12.94
CA ALA A 47 6.95 -2.99 -12.20
C ALA A 47 6.16 -1.99 -11.33
N LEU A 48 5.02 -1.50 -11.83
CA LEU A 48 4.11 -0.68 -11.03
C LEU A 48 3.56 -1.46 -9.84
N LEU A 49 3.10 -2.70 -10.04
CA LEU A 49 2.59 -3.54 -8.95
C LEU A 49 3.66 -3.76 -7.86
N ASP A 50 4.88 -4.16 -8.23
CA ASP A 50 5.99 -4.36 -7.29
C ASP A 50 6.29 -3.08 -6.47
N THR A 51 6.29 -1.93 -7.15
CA THR A 51 6.49 -0.63 -6.49
C THR A 51 5.37 -0.32 -5.49
N GLU A 52 4.11 -0.50 -5.89
CA GLU A 52 2.96 -0.18 -5.04
C GLU A 52 2.83 -1.16 -3.86
N GLU A 53 3.13 -2.44 -4.05
CA GLU A 53 3.21 -3.43 -2.98
C GLU A 53 4.33 -3.09 -1.97
N GLY A 54 5.49 -2.67 -2.47
CA GLY A 54 6.59 -2.18 -1.63
C GLY A 54 6.20 -0.94 -0.81
N ARG A 55 5.49 0.02 -1.42
CA ARG A 55 4.96 1.21 -0.73
C ARG A 55 3.95 0.83 0.35
N LEU A 56 3.05 -0.12 0.06
CA LEU A 56 2.07 -0.62 1.02
C LEU A 56 2.75 -1.28 2.23
N SER A 57 3.75 -2.12 1.97
CA SER A 57 4.55 -2.78 3.01
C SER A 57 5.22 -1.75 3.93
N GLY A 58 5.90 -0.75 3.35
CA GLY A 58 6.56 0.30 4.12
C GLY A 58 5.61 1.16 4.96
N LEU A 59 4.41 1.47 4.45
CA LEU A 59 3.40 2.20 5.21
C LEU A 59 2.83 1.37 6.37
N ASN A 60 2.61 0.08 6.17
CA ASN A 60 2.19 -0.84 7.24
C ASN A 60 3.26 -0.97 8.32
N GLU A 61 4.53 -1.05 7.95
CA GLU A 61 5.64 -1.07 8.90
C GLU A 61 5.70 0.25 9.70
N ALA A 62 5.57 1.40 9.04
CA ALA A 62 5.52 2.69 9.71
C ALA A 62 4.36 2.77 10.72
N LEU A 63 3.19 2.24 10.37
CA LEU A 63 2.03 2.18 11.27
C LEU A 63 2.32 1.29 12.50
N ASN A 64 2.94 0.13 12.30
CA ASN A 64 3.33 -0.78 13.38
C ASN A 64 4.34 -0.15 14.34
N ILE A 65 5.33 0.59 13.82
CA ILE A 65 6.31 1.33 14.62
C ILE A 65 5.60 2.41 15.45
N LEU A 66 4.72 3.19 14.82
CA LEU A 66 3.93 4.23 15.49
C LEU A 66 3.07 3.66 16.62
N GLN A 67 2.35 2.56 16.37
CA GLN A 67 1.56 1.87 17.40
C GLN A 67 2.42 1.36 18.55
N SER A 68 3.58 0.78 18.25
CA SER A 68 4.53 0.28 19.26
C SER A 68 5.08 1.41 20.14
N GLN A 69 5.39 2.56 19.56
CA GLN A 69 5.84 3.74 20.31
C GLN A 69 4.75 4.27 21.24
N LEU A 70 3.50 4.29 20.78
CA LEU A 70 2.37 4.77 21.57
C LEU A 70 2.05 3.84 22.76
N LEU A 71 2.18 2.53 22.57
CA LEU A 71 2.05 1.56 23.66
C LEU A 71 3.14 1.76 24.72
N LYS A 72 4.40 1.93 24.30
CA LYS A 72 5.52 2.20 25.22
C LYS A 72 5.31 3.47 26.03
N TYR A 73 4.82 4.54 25.39
CA TYR A 73 4.51 5.79 26.07
C TYR A 73 3.44 5.60 27.16
N LYS A 74 2.38 4.83 26.87
CA LYS A 74 1.31 4.53 27.85
C LYS A 74 1.76 3.63 29.00
N SER A 75 2.72 2.73 28.80
CA SER A 75 3.21 1.83 29.85
C SER A 75 4.28 2.44 30.77
N GLY A 76 4.85 3.58 30.38
CA GLY A 76 5.85 4.32 31.18
C GLY A 76 5.27 5.46 32.02
N GLN A 77 3.95 5.67 31.98
CA GLN A 77 3.16 6.48 32.90
C GLN A 77 2.51 5.58 33.95
#